data_AF-A0A9P3B040-F1
#
_entry.id   AF-A0A9P3B040-F1
#
_cell.length_a   1.000
_cell.length_b   1.000
_cell.length_c   1.000
_cell.angle_alpha   90.00
_cell.angle_beta   90.00
_cell.angle_gamma   90.00
#
_symmetry.space_group_name_H-M   'P 1'
#
loop_
_entity.id
_entity.type
_entity.pdbx_description
1 polymer ?
#
loop_
_entity_poly.entity_id
_entity_poly.type
_entity_poly.pdbx_seq_one_letter_code
_entity_poly.pdbx_strand_id
1 'polypeptide(L)'
;MLLENIDWTQIGDASLDTLAMLGGALFFTVLLGLPLGVVLFLTGRNQLLAQGFVYSVLSFVLNILRSVPFIILLIVLMPATTLLTGTSLGVRGVIPPLVVGTTAFFARLVETALREVDRGVTEASLAQGDCT
;
A
#
# COMPACT_ATOMS: atom_id res chain seq x y z
N MET A 1 26.14 -34.26 1.08
CA MET A 1 24.94 -34.81 0.42
C MET A 1 23.79 -33.81 0.26
N LEU A 2 23.40 -32.98 1.24
CA LEU A 2 22.38 -31.92 1.04
C LEU A 2 22.90 -30.61 0.44
N LEU A 3 24.16 -30.23 0.71
CA LEU A 3 24.74 -28.94 0.27
C LEU A 3 25.39 -28.99 -1.13
N GLU A 4 25.44 -30.17 -1.75
CA GLU A 4 26.15 -30.42 -3.02
C GLU A 4 25.23 -30.27 -4.25
N ASN A 5 23.91 -30.31 -4.04
CA ASN A 5 22.88 -30.04 -5.05
C ASN A 5 22.36 -28.58 -5.00
N ILE A 6 23.04 -27.71 -4.25
CA ILE A 6 22.67 -26.30 -4.17
C ILE A 6 23.33 -25.57 -5.33
N ASP A 7 22.53 -25.25 -6.33
CA ASP A 7 22.93 -24.45 -7.46
C ASP A 7 22.95 -22.97 -7.03
N TRP A 8 24.10 -22.51 -6.54
CA TRP A 8 24.28 -21.15 -6.01
C TRP A 8 23.91 -20.05 -7.01
N THR A 9 23.96 -20.36 -8.31
CA THR A 9 23.54 -19.50 -9.41
C THR A 9 22.03 -19.23 -9.37
N GLN A 10 21.22 -20.28 -9.19
CA GLN A 10 19.76 -20.17 -9.11
C GLN A 10 19.30 -19.37 -7.88
N ILE A 11 20.02 -19.46 -6.77
CA ILE A 11 19.73 -18.65 -5.57
C ILE A 11 20.01 -17.17 -5.85
N GLY A 12 21.10 -16.87 -6.56
CA GLY A 12 21.42 -15.51 -7.00
C GLY A 12 20.34 -14.92 -7.90
N ASP A 13 19.91 -15.68 -8.92
CA ASP A 13 18.85 -15.26 -9.84
C ASP A 13 17.50 -15.08 -9.14
N ALA A 14 17.12 -16.02 -8.26
CA ALA A 14 15.91 -15.90 -7.44
C ALA A 14 15.95 -14.68 -6.51
N SER A 15 17.12 -14.36 -5.94
CA SER A 15 17.29 -13.17 -5.10
C SER A 15 17.09 -11.89 -5.92
N LEU A 16 17.64 -11.83 -7.12
CA LEU A 16 17.42 -10.70 -8.04
C LEU A 16 15.96 -10.57 -8.46
N ASP A 17 15.28 -11.68 -8.74
CA ASP A 17 13.86 -11.68 -9.06
C ASP A 17 13.02 -11.12 -7.91
N THR A 18 13.28 -11.55 -6.66
CA THR A 18 12.57 -11.00 -5.49
C THR A 18 12.85 -9.52 -5.31
N LEU A 19 14.09 -9.07 -5.53
CA LEU A 19 14.47 -7.67 -5.42
C LEU A 19 13.79 -6.81 -6.51
N ALA A 20 13.69 -7.34 -7.73
CA ALA A 20 12.98 -6.70 -8.83
C ALA A 20 11.47 -6.63 -8.57
N MET A 21 10.85 -7.70 -8.05
CA MET A 21 9.45 -7.70 -7.61
C MET A 21 9.22 -6.65 -6.53
N LEU A 22 10.07 -6.64 -5.50
CA LEU A 22 9.95 -5.72 -4.36
C LEU A 22 10.14 -4.27 -4.80
N GLY A 23 11.18 -3.98 -5.57
CA GLY A 23 11.49 -2.64 -6.06
C GLY A 23 10.39 -2.10 -6.99
N GLY A 24 9.91 -2.92 -7.93
CA GLY A 24 8.79 -2.56 -8.80
C GLY A 24 7.51 -2.33 -8.00
N ALA A 25 7.16 -3.24 -7.10
CA ALA A 25 5.96 -3.10 -6.27
C ALA A 25 6.05 -1.86 -5.37
N LEU A 26 7.17 -1.63 -4.69
CA LEU A 26 7.40 -0.45 -3.85
C LEU A 26 7.23 0.84 -4.63
N PHE A 27 7.83 0.94 -5.81
CA PHE A 27 7.74 2.14 -6.64
C PHE A 27 6.28 2.50 -6.97
N PHE A 28 5.50 1.55 -7.48
CA PHE A 28 4.08 1.78 -7.77
C PHE A 28 3.24 2.00 -6.52
N THR A 29 3.57 1.32 -5.42
CA THR A 29 2.87 1.45 -4.13
C THR A 29 3.04 2.84 -3.54
N VAL A 30 4.26 3.39 -3.57
CA VAL A 30 4.50 4.75 -3.11
C VAL A 30 3.80 5.74 -4.04
N LEU A 31 3.92 5.55 -5.36
CA LEU A 31 3.31 6.42 -6.35
C LEU A 31 1.79 6.52 -6.22
N LEU A 32 1.10 5.41 -5.94
CA LEU A 32 -0.36 5.37 -5.79
C LEU A 32 -0.83 5.55 -4.35
N GLY A 33 -0.14 4.95 -3.39
CA GLY A 33 -0.54 4.91 -1.99
C GLY A 33 -0.30 6.21 -1.25
N LEU A 34 0.75 6.97 -1.61
CA LEU A 34 1.00 8.28 -1.03
C LEU A 34 -0.12 9.28 -1.36
N PRO A 35 -0.46 9.54 -2.64
CA PRO A 35 -1.56 10.45 -2.94
C PRO A 35 -2.90 9.95 -2.40
N LEU A 36 -3.14 8.63 -2.42
CA LEU A 36 -4.37 8.06 -1.85
C LEU A 36 -4.46 8.32 -0.34
N GLY A 37 -3.37 8.13 0.42
CA GLY A 37 -3.30 8.39 1.85
C GLY A 37 -3.46 9.87 2.20
N VAL A 38 -2.86 10.76 1.40
CA VAL A 38 -3.01 12.22 1.57
C VAL A 38 -4.46 12.65 1.30
N VAL A 39 -5.09 12.15 0.23
CA VAL A 39 -6.51 12.45 -0.06
C VAL A 39 -7.41 11.94 1.07
N LEU A 40 -7.15 10.76 1.62
CA LEU A 40 -7.92 10.21 2.74
C LEU A 40 -7.75 11.05 4.02
N PHE A 41 -6.55 11.59 4.25
CA PHE A 41 -6.30 12.52 5.34
C PHE A 41 -7.10 13.83 5.14
N LEU A 42 -6.96 14.48 3.97
CA LEU A 42 -7.61 15.76 3.66
C LEU A 42 -9.14 15.71 3.64
N THR A 43 -9.72 14.56 3.24
CA THR A 43 -11.17 14.33 3.24
C THR A 43 -11.72 13.91 4.61
N GLY A 44 -10.84 13.70 5.59
CA GLY A 44 -11.17 13.34 6.96
C GLY A 44 -12.00 14.39 7.69
N ARG A 45 -12.63 13.96 8.79
CA ARG A 45 -13.37 14.85 9.68
C ARG A 45 -12.38 15.85 10.31
N ASN A 46 -12.73 17.15 10.27
CA ASN A 46 -11.93 18.28 10.77
C ASN A 46 -10.73 18.70 9.89
N GLN A 47 -10.77 18.42 8.58
CA GLN A 47 -9.71 18.77 7.62
C GLN A 47 -10.24 19.69 6.51
N LEU A 48 -9.33 20.31 5.75
CA LEU A 48 -9.63 21.38 4.78
C LEU A 48 -10.69 21.03 3.71
N LEU A 49 -10.82 19.75 3.34
CA LEU A 49 -11.78 19.25 2.34
C LEU A 49 -12.74 18.22 2.96
N ALA A 50 -13.30 18.54 4.13
CA ALA A 50 -14.18 17.64 4.88
C ALA A 50 -15.42 17.22 4.07
N GLN A 51 -15.33 16.08 3.39
CA GLN A 51 -16.44 15.41 2.72
C GLN A 51 -16.60 14.01 3.31
N GLY A 52 -17.43 13.91 4.35
CA GLY A 52 -17.63 12.67 5.10
C GLY A 52 -18.05 11.49 4.23
N PHE A 53 -18.77 11.74 3.13
CA PHE A 53 -19.14 10.69 2.17
C PHE A 53 -17.92 10.09 1.44
N VAL A 54 -17.04 10.93 0.88
CA VAL A 54 -15.85 10.47 0.15
C VAL A 54 -14.91 9.73 1.10
N TYR A 55 -14.65 10.30 2.28
CA TYR A 55 -13.84 9.64 3.30
C TYR A 55 -14.42 8.27 3.70
N SER A 56 -15.73 8.19 3.94
CA SER A 56 -16.36 6.94 4.36
C SER A 56 -16.29 5.86 3.28
N VAL A 57 -16.50 6.21 2.00
CA VAL A 57 -16.40 5.26 0.89
C VAL A 57 -14.96 4.79 0.71
N LEU A 58 -14.00 5.72 0.68
CA LEU A 58 -12.60 5.40 0.43
C LEU A 58 -12.00 4.58 1.59
N SER A 59 -12.32 4.97 2.82
CA SER A 59 -11.96 4.22 4.04
C SER A 59 -12.58 2.82 4.06
N PHE A 60 -13.85 2.68 3.65
CA PHE A 60 -14.51 1.37 3.54
C PHE A 60 -13.81 0.46 2.53
N VAL A 61 -13.49 0.98 1.34
CA VAL A 61 -12.74 0.24 0.31
C VAL A 61 -11.38 -0.19 0.85
N LEU A 62 -10.61 0.74 1.45
CA LEU A 62 -9.31 0.41 2.02
C LEU A 62 -9.39 -0.62 3.15
N ASN A 63 -10.42 -0.54 3.98
CA ASN A 63 -10.61 -1.49 5.06
C ASN A 63 -10.90 -2.90 4.52
N ILE A 64 -11.74 -3.01 3.48
CA ILE A 64 -11.97 -4.28 2.78
C ILE A 64 -10.66 -4.83 2.20
N LEU A 65 -9.92 -4.01 1.44
CA LEU A 65 -8.67 -4.43 0.83
C LEU A 65 -7.64 -4.91 1.86
N ARG A 66 -7.64 -4.31 3.06
CA ARG A 66 -6.75 -4.70 4.17
C ARG A 66 -7.23 -5.96 4.91
N SER A 67 -8.54 -6.18 5.00
CA SER A 67 -9.10 -7.37 5.66
C SER A 67 -9.02 -8.63 4.79
N VAL A 68 -8.95 -8.47 3.47
CA VAL A 68 -8.79 -9.61 2.55
C VAL A 68 -7.35 -10.12 2.60
N PRO A 69 -7.12 -11.43 2.88
CA PRO A 69 -5.78 -11.99 2.85
C PRO A 69 -5.13 -11.82 1.48
N PHE A 70 -3.83 -11.52 1.45
CA PHE A 70 -3.09 -11.30 0.21
C PHE A 70 -3.25 -12.44 -0.81
N ILE A 71 -3.28 -13.69 -0.34
CA ILE A 71 -3.47 -14.87 -1.18
C ILE A 71 -4.82 -14.83 -1.92
N ILE A 72 -5.89 -14.40 -1.24
CA ILE A 72 -7.22 -14.29 -1.85
C ILE A 72 -7.22 -13.16 -2.89
N LEU A 73 -6.59 -12.02 -2.58
CA LEU A 73 -6.45 -10.91 -3.52
C LEU A 73 -5.70 -11.35 -4.79
N LEU A 74 -4.63 -12.12 -4.64
CA LEU A 74 -3.88 -12.68 -5.77
C LEU A 74 -4.80 -13.52 -6.67
N ILE A 75 -5.58 -14.43 -6.10
CA ILE A 75 -6.49 -15.29 -6.87
C ILE A 75 -7.58 -14.48 -7.58
N VAL A 76 -8.20 -13.52 -6.87
CA VAL A 76 -9.25 -12.65 -7.44
C VAL A 76 -8.71 -11.78 -8.58
N LEU A 77 -7.45 -11.35 -8.49
CA LEU A 77 -6.81 -10.53 -9.51
C LEU A 77 -6.20 -11.34 -10.66
N MET A 78 -6.07 -12.67 -10.59
CA MET A 78 -5.53 -13.50 -11.69
C MET A 78 -6.11 -13.19 -13.09
N PRO A 79 -7.45 -13.07 -13.29
CA PRO A 79 -7.98 -12.72 -14.60
C PRO A 79 -7.63 -11.27 -15.01
N ALA A 80 -7.52 -10.35 -14.06
CA ALA A 80 -7.13 -8.97 -14.34
C ALA A 80 -5.62 -8.85 -14.64
N THR A 81 -4.77 -9.61 -13.93
CA THR A 81 -3.32 -9.61 -14.13
C THR A 81 -2.97 -10.17 -15.50
N THR A 82 -3.56 -11.30 -15.87
CA THR A 82 -3.34 -11.90 -17.21
C THR A 82 -3.74 -10.96 -18.34
N LEU A 83 -4.79 -10.14 -18.16
CA LEU A 83 -5.17 -9.12 -19.13
C LEU A 83 -4.17 -7.94 -19.20
N LEU A 84 -3.59 -7.53 -18.07
CA LEU A 84 -2.70 -6.36 -17.99
C LEU A 84 -1.26 -6.69 -18.40
N THR A 85 -0.72 -7.81 -17.92
CA THR A 85 0.70 -8.18 -18.08
C THR A 85 0.91 -9.34 -19.04
N GLY A 86 -0.16 -9.99 -19.51
CA GLY A 86 -0.10 -11.13 -20.42
C GLY A 86 0.32 -12.45 -19.75
N THR A 87 0.66 -12.44 -18.45
CA THR A 87 1.09 -13.63 -17.70
C THR A 87 0.53 -13.64 -16.28
N SER A 88 0.13 -14.83 -15.82
CA SER A 88 -0.29 -15.10 -14.43
C SER A 88 0.86 -15.56 -13.53
N LEU A 89 2.02 -15.88 -14.10
CA LEU A 89 3.16 -16.50 -13.42
C LEU A 89 4.43 -15.65 -13.55
N GLY A 90 5.29 -15.70 -12.53
CA GLY A 90 6.57 -15.00 -12.44
C GLY A 90 6.48 -13.56 -11.90
N VAL A 91 7.62 -12.86 -11.88
CA VAL A 91 7.80 -11.49 -11.35
C VAL A 91 6.68 -10.55 -11.84
N ARG A 92 6.41 -10.54 -13.15
CA ARG A 92 5.45 -9.61 -13.77
C ARG A 92 4.00 -9.90 -13.39
N GLY A 93 3.63 -11.17 -13.15
CA GLY A 93 2.27 -11.55 -12.78
C GLY A 93 1.91 -11.25 -11.32
N VAL A 94 2.92 -11.25 -10.43
CA VAL A 94 2.75 -11.04 -8.99
C VAL A 94 2.79 -9.56 -8.60
N ILE A 95 3.44 -8.71 -9.40
CA ILE A 95 3.52 -7.26 -9.12
C ILE A 95 2.14 -6.60 -8.97
N PRO A 96 1.16 -6.75 -9.87
CA PRO A 96 -0.11 -6.03 -9.73
C PRO A 96 -0.90 -6.34 -8.45
N PRO A 97 -1.13 -7.61 -8.05
CA PRO A 97 -1.83 -7.90 -6.80
C PRO A 97 -1.02 -7.45 -5.58
N LEU A 98 0.33 -7.53 -5.63
CA LEU A 98 1.19 -6.95 -4.60
C LEU A 98 0.94 -5.45 -4.47
N VAL A 99 1.00 -4.70 -5.57
CA VAL A 99 0.79 -3.25 -5.58
C VAL A 99 -0.58 -2.88 -5.04
N VAL A 100 -1.66 -3.54 -5.45
CA VAL A 100 -3.01 -3.23 -4.97
C VAL A 100 -3.14 -3.44 -3.46
N GLY A 101 -2.66 -4.58 -2.95
CA GLY A 101 -2.71 -4.86 -1.52
C GLY A 101 -1.85 -3.89 -0.72
N THR A 102 -0.58 -3.75 -1.10
CA THR A 102 0.37 -2.88 -0.40
C THR A 102 -0.01 -1.40 -0.48
N THR A 103 -0.61 -0.93 -1.58
CA THR A 103 -1.14 0.43 -1.73
C THR A 103 -2.20 0.73 -0.67
N ALA A 104 -3.13 -0.21 -0.43
CA ALA A 104 -4.17 -0.02 0.57
C ALA A 104 -3.62 0.06 2.00
N PHE A 105 -2.65 -0.80 2.32
CA PHE A 105 -1.96 -0.76 3.62
C PHE A 105 -1.12 0.51 3.78
N PHE A 106 -0.37 0.90 2.75
CA PHE A 106 0.50 2.06 2.76
C PHE A 106 -0.30 3.37 2.85
N ALA A 107 -1.42 3.49 2.13
CA ALA A 107 -2.29 4.65 2.21
C ALA A 107 -2.82 4.88 3.64
N ARG A 108 -3.21 3.81 4.34
CA ARG A 108 -3.67 3.91 5.74
C ARG A 108 -2.53 4.25 6.71
N LEU A 109 -1.33 3.75 6.43
CA LEU A 109 -0.13 4.13 7.18
C LEU A 109 0.15 5.64 7.05
N VAL A 110 0.16 6.15 5.83
CA VAL A 110 0.35 7.58 5.53
C VAL A 110 -0.73 8.43 6.19
N GLU A 111 -2.00 8.04 6.07
CA GLU A 111 -3.10 8.75 6.72
C GLU A 111 -2.92 8.83 8.24
N THR A 112 -2.55 7.71 8.88
CA THR A 112 -2.36 7.66 10.34
C THR A 112 -1.20 8.54 10.78
N ALA A 113 -0.07 8.48 10.06
CA ALA A 113 1.09 9.33 10.33
C ALA A 113 0.76 10.81 10.21
N LEU A 114 0.01 11.21 9.18
CA LEU A 114 -0.43 12.61 9.00
C LEU A 114 -1.37 13.05 10.14
N ARG A 115 -2.28 12.19 10.59
CA ARG A 115 -3.17 12.48 11.73
C ARG A 115 -2.42 12.63 13.05
N GLU A 116 -1.40 11.83 13.29
CA GLU A 116 -0.57 11.95 14.50
C GLU A 116 0.20 13.27 14.51
N VAL A 117 0.76 13.67 13.37
CA VAL A 117 1.44 14.96 13.23
C VAL A 117 0.48 16.13 13.43
N ASP A 118 -0.69 16.12 12.78
CA ASP A 118 -1.72 17.16 12.92
C ASP A 118 -2.16 17.34 14.38
N ARG A 119 -2.44 16.23 15.08
CA ARG A 119 -2.76 16.26 16.51
C ARG A 119 -1.63 16.84 17.34
N GLY A 120 -0.39 16.39 17.10
CA GLY A 120 0.78 16.92 17.81
C GLY A 120 0.98 18.42 17.62
N VAL A 121 0.72 18.94 16.41
CA VAL A 121 0.76 20.38 16.13
C VAL A 121 -0.38 21.10 16.86
N THR A 122 -1.62 20.59 16.80
CA THR A 122 -2.74 21.22 17.52
C THR A 122 -2.55 21.22 19.04
N GLU A 123 -2.03 20.14 19.62
CA GLU A 123 -1.74 20.04 21.05
C GLU A 123 -0.59 20.97 21.45
N ALA A 124 0.43 21.12 20.61
CA ALA A 124 1.53 22.06 20.84
C ALA A 124 1.05 23.52 20.78
N SER A 125 0.17 23.88 19.84
CA SER A 125 -0.46 25.20 19.77
C SER A 125 -1.31 25.49 21.01
N LEU A 126 -2.13 24.53 21.46
CA LEU A 126 -2.94 24.67 22.68
C LEU A 126 -2.04 24.83 23.93
N ALA A 127 -0.93 24.11 24.01
CA ALA A 127 0.02 24.22 25.13
C ALA A 127 0.82 25.54 25.14
N GLN A 128 1.02 26.16 23.97
CA GLN A 128 1.63 27.50 23.85
C GLN A 128 0.67 28.66 24.15
N GLY A 129 -0.61 28.38 24.40
CA GLY A 129 -1.58 29.37 24.85
C GLY A 129 -2.44 29.98 23.74
N ASP A 130 -2.45 29.40 22.53
CA ASP A 130 -3.46 29.74 21.52
C ASP A 130 -4.82 29.12 21.92
N CYS A 131 -5.48 29.78 22.88
CA CYS A 131 -6.88 29.57 23.22
C CYS A 131 -7.77 30.43 22.30
N THR A 132 -7.98 30.01 21.05
CA THR A 132 -9.06 30.55 20.20
C THR A 132 -9.59 29.49 19.25
#